data_AF-A0A915IE69-F1
#
_entry.id   AF-A0A915IE69-F1
#
_cell.length_a   1.000
_cell.length_b   1.000
_cell.length_c   1.000
_cell.angle_alpha   90.00
_cell.angle_beta   90.00
_cell.angle_gamma   90.00
#
_symmetry.space_group_name_H-M   'P 1'
#
loop_
_entity.id
_entity.type
_entity.pdbx_description
1 polymer ?
#
loop_
_entity_poly.entity_id
_entity_poly.type
_entity_poly.pdbx_seq_one_letter_code
_entity_poly.pdbx_strand_id
1 'polypeptide(L)' 'KNRDPKRYLGWADVIIVVYSVTDVQSFEFAENLLKMIARHDHSLCNRPHTVCLYGNKIDIDRYRRIYRFLNRKR' A
#
# COMPACT_ATOMS: atom_id res chain seq x y z
N LYS A 1 9.01 -12.00 -21.73
CA LYS A 1 7.71 -12.33 -21.11
C LYS A 1 7.26 -11.13 -20.27
N ASN A 2 6.46 -10.24 -20.85
CA ASN A 2 6.00 -9.02 -20.20
C ASN A 2 4.90 -9.39 -19.19
N ARG A 3 5.24 -9.49 -17.90
CA ARG A 3 4.24 -9.74 -16.85
C ARG A 3 3.68 -8.39 -16.46
N ASP A 4 2.57 -7.98 -17.07
CA ASP A 4 1.87 -6.76 -16.67
C ASP A 4 1.46 -6.88 -15.20
N PRO A 5 2.02 -6.08 -14.28
CA PRO A 5 1.71 -6.15 -12.86
C PRO A 5 0.21 -5.97 -12.57
N LYS A 6 -0.50 -5.28 -13.46
CA LYS A 6 -1.95 -5.03 -13.33
C LYS A 6 -2.77 -6.31 -13.41
N ARG A 7 -2.28 -7.34 -14.10
CA ARG A 7 -2.99 -8.63 -14.19
C ARG A 7 -3.06 -9.34 -12.83
N TYR A 8 -2.06 -9.15 -11.98
CA TYR A 8 -2.05 -9.74 -10.64
C TYR A 8 -3.10 -9.10 -9.72
N LEU A 9 -3.46 -7.83 -9.95
CA LEU A 9 -4.51 -7.15 -9.19
C LEU A 9 -5.88 -7.78 -9.44
N GLY A 10 -6.19 -8.15 -10.69
CA GLY A 10 -7.47 -8.78 -11.03
C GLY A 10 -7.65 -10.20 -10.50
N TRP A 11 -6.55 -10.86 -10.10
CA TRP A 11 -6.55 -12.24 -9.58
C TRP A 11 -6.43 -12.32 -8.06
N ALA A 12 -6.03 -11.24 -7.39
CA ALA A 12 -5.82 -11.26 -5.95
C ALA A 12 -7.15 -11.12 -5.21
N ASP A 13 -7.44 -12.00 -4.27
CA ASP A 13 -8.53 -11.80 -3.31
C ASP A 13 -8.14 -10.80 -2.20
N VAL A 14 -6.84 -10.74 -1.87
CA VAL A 14 -6.30 -9.87 -0.81
C VAL A 14 -5.02 -9.18 -1.28
N ILE A 15 -4.95 -7.88 -1.08
CA ILE A 15 -3.79 -7.04 -1.38
C ILE A 15 -3.30 -6.39 -0.09
N ILE A 16 -2.07 -6.69 0.30
CA ILE A 16 -1.41 -6.08 1.46
C ILE A 16 -0.35 -5.11 0.95
N VAL A 17 -0.57 -3.82 1.18
CA VAL A 17 0.41 -2.77 0.90
C VAL A 17 1.20 -2.52 2.17
N VAL A 18 2.51 -2.71 2.12
CA VAL A 18 3.38 -2.63 3.30
C VAL A 18 4.31 -1.42 3.19
N TYR A 19 4.41 -0.64 4.26
CA TYR A 19 5.40 0.43 4.40
C TYR A 19 6.23 0.24 5.68
N SER A 20 7.38 0.90 5.79
CA SER A 20 8.21 0.87 7.01
C SER A 20 7.82 2.03 7.93
N VAL A 21 7.54 1.78 9.21
CA VAL A 21 7.20 2.86 10.17
C VAL A 21 8.34 3.87 10.39
N THR A 22 9.56 3.50 9.99
CA THR A 22 10.77 4.34 10.09
C THR A 22 11.06 5.14 8.82
N ASP A 23 10.34 4.92 7.70
CA ASP A 23 10.64 5.56 6.42
C ASP A 23 9.40 6.22 5.79
N VAL A 24 9.44 7.55 5.72
CA VAL A 24 8.36 8.38 5.15
C VAL A 24 8.19 8.13 3.65
N GLN A 25 9.28 7.92 2.90
CA GLN A 25 9.19 7.71 1.45
C GLN A 25 8.46 6.41 1.14
N SER A 26 8.71 5.35 1.92
CA SER A 26 7.96 4.09 1.79
C SER A 26 6.46 4.25 2.04
N PHE A 27 6.06 5.12 2.97
CA PHE A 27 4.64 5.40 3.23
C PHE A 27 3.99 6.19 2.11
N GLU A 28 4.67 7.22 1.58
CA GLU A 28 4.16 7.97 0.42
C GLU A 28 4.04 7.10 -0.83
N PHE A 29 5.01 6.21 -1.06
CA PHE A 29 4.93 5.23 -2.12
C PHE A 29 3.76 4.26 -1.92
N ALA A 30 3.54 3.77 -0.71
CA ALA A 30 2.39 2.93 -0.37
C ALA A 30 1.05 3.66 -0.61
N GLU A 31 0.95 4.94 -0.26
CA GLU A 31 -0.23 5.76 -0.55
C GLU A 31 -0.48 5.88 -2.07
N ASN A 32 0.58 6.05 -2.86
CA ASN A 32 0.47 6.07 -4.31
C ASN A 32 0.02 4.72 -4.89
N LEU A 33 0.50 3.60 -4.33
CA LEU A 33 0.02 2.26 -4.69
C LEU A 33 -1.46 2.09 -4.37
N LEU A 34 -1.93 2.55 -3.21
CA LEU A 34 -3.35 2.51 -2.86
C LEU A 34 -4.20 3.32 -3.85
N LYS A 35 -3.73 4.51 -4.26
CA LYS A 35 -4.40 5.32 -5.30
C LYS A 35 -4.43 4.59 -6.64
N MET A 36 -3.36 3.88 -7.00
CA MET A 36 -3.31 3.07 -8.22
C MET A 36 -4.29 1.90 -8.17
N ILE A 37 -4.38 1.19 -7.04
CA ILE A 37 -5.31 0.08 -6.82
C ILE A 37 -6.76 0.58 -6.88
N ALA A 38 -7.07 1.70 -6.23
CA ALA A 38 -8.41 2.29 -6.24
C ALA A 38 -8.85 2.80 -7.62
N ARG A 39 -7.90 3.14 -8.51
CA ARG A 39 -8.16 3.54 -9.90
C ARG A 39 -8.18 2.35 -10.87
N HIS A 40 -7.84 1.15 -10.40
CA HIS A 40 -7.86 -0.04 -11.23
C HIS A 40 -9.29 -0.34 -11.65
N ASP A 41 -9.46 -0.79 -12.90
CA ASP A 41 -10.77 -1.18 -13.39
C ASP A 41 -11.19 -2.51 -12.76
N HIS A 42 -12.03 -2.43 -11.72
CA HIS A 42 -12.50 -3.60 -11.00
C HIS A 42 -13.45 -4.49 -11.83
N SER A 43 -13.91 -4.05 -13.00
CA SER A 43 -14.67 -4.91 -13.91
C SER A 43 -13.82 -6.08 -14.45
N LEU A 44 -12.49 -5.92 -14.45
CA LEU A 44 -11.52 -6.95 -14.82
C LEU A 44 -11.16 -7.89 -13.66
N CYS A 45 -11.66 -7.63 -12.46
CA CYS A 45 -11.41 -8.46 -11.29
C CYS A 45 -12.40 -9.62 -11.25
N ASN A 46 -11.91 -10.84 -11.02
CA ASN A 46 -12.80 -12.01 -10.88
C ASN A 46 -13.70 -11.88 -9.62
N ARG A 47 -13.24 -11.15 -8.60
CA ARG A 47 -13.88 -10.96 -7.30
C ARG A 47 -13.52 -9.59 -6.70
N PRO A 48 -14.34 -9.04 -5.80
CA PRO A 48 -13.94 -7.88 -5.00
C PRO A 48 -12.74 -8.27 -4.13
N HIS A 49 -11.72 -7.41 -4.08
CA HIS A 49 -10.52 -7.65 -3.30
C HIS A 49 -10.47 -6.81 -2.03
N THR A 50 -9.90 -7.39 -0.97
CA THR A 50 -9.65 -6.68 0.29
C THR A 50 -8.28 -6.02 0.25
N VAL A 51 -8.23 -4.71 0.49
CA VAL A 51 -6.97 -3.94 0.51
C VAL A 51 -6.64 -3.55 1.94
N CYS A 52 -5.44 -3.91 2.40
CA CYS A 52 -4.94 -3.56 3.73
C CYS A 52 -3.62 -2.79 3.63
N LEU A 53 -3.50 -1.69 4.36
CA LEU A 53 -2.25 -0.95 4.54
C LEU A 53 -1.59 -1.37 5.85
N TYR A 54 -0.35 -1.84 5.81
CA TYR A 54 0.36 -2.37 6.98
C TYR A 54 1.67 -1.61 7.26
N GLY A 55 1.81 -1.12 8.48
CA GLY A 55 3.03 -0.49 8.97
C GLY A 55 3.98 -1.53 9.57
N ASN A 56 5.04 -1.85 8.85
CA ASN A 56 6.05 -2.83 9.23
C ASN A 56 7.17 -2.24 10.09
N LYS A 57 7.91 -3.10 10.80
CA LYS A 57 9.03 -2.77 11.71
C LYS A 57 8.60 -2.04 13.00
N ILE A 58 7.44 -2.43 13.55
CA ILE A 58 6.88 -1.84 14.76
C ILE A 58 7.73 -2.11 16.01
N ASP A 59 8.56 -3.14 15.98
CA ASP A 59 9.57 -3.45 17.00
C ASP A 59 10.56 -2.28 17.19
N ILE A 60 10.75 -1.43 16.18
CA ILE A 60 11.66 -0.27 16.20
C ILE A 60 10.88 1.06 16.30
N ASP A 61 9.74 1.06 17.01
CA ASP A 61 8.83 2.23 17.10
C ASP A 61 9.49 3.50 17.67
N ARG A 62 10.55 3.38 18.47
CA ARG A 62 11.35 4.53 18.96
C ARG A 62 11.90 5.41 17.84
N TYR A 63 12.11 4.85 16.66
CA TYR A 63 12.59 5.56 15.46
C TYR A 63 11.46 5.86 14.47
N ARG A 64 10.20 5.70 14.88
CA ARG A 64 9.05 5.96 14.01
C ARG A 64 9.03 7.41 13.56
N ARG A 65 9.12 7.59 12.24
CA ARG A 65 9.09 8.91 11.60
C ARG A 65 7.68 9.28 11.10
N ILE A 66 6.85 8.27 10.85
CA ILE A 66 5.53 8.43 10.24
C ILE A 66 4.56 9.24 11.12
N TYR A 67 4.59 9.09 12.44
CA TYR A 67 3.71 9.86 13.34
C TYR A 67 3.94 11.38 13.21
N ARG A 68 5.21 11.80 13.22
CA ARG A 68 5.56 13.23 13.06
C ARG A 68 5.20 13.76 11.67
N PHE A 69 5.33 12.92 10.64
CA PHE A 69 4.97 13.28 9.28
C PHE A 69 3.46 13.49 9.12
N LEU A 70 2.63 12.58 9.63
CA LEU A 70 1.17 12.69 9.55
C LEU A 70 0.64 13.91 10.30
N ASN A 71 1.20 14.23 11.47
CA ASN A 71 0.80 15.41 12.24
C ASN A 71 1.18 16.74 11.57
N ARG A 72 2.12 16.74 10.62
CA ARG A 72 2.47 17.93 9.81
C ARG A 72 1.59 18.11 8.57
N LYS A 73 0.87 17.07 8.16
CA LYS A 73 -0.06 17.10 7.01
C LYS A 73 -1.50 17.46 7.40
N ARG A 74 -1.82 17.49 8.70
CA ARG A 74 -3.09 17.99 9.25
C ARG A 74 -2.98 19.47 9.54
#